data_AF-A0A661ZUJ4-F1
#
_entry.id   AF-A0A661ZUJ4-F1
#
_cell.length_a   1.000
_cell.length_b   1.000
_cell.length_c   1.000
_cell.angle_alpha   90.00
_cell.angle_beta   90.00
_cell.angle_gamma   90.00
#
_symmetry.space_group_name_H-M   'P 1'
#
loop_
_entity.id
_entity.type
_entity.pdbx_description
1 polymer ?
#
loop_
_entity_poly.entity_id
_entity_poly.type
_entity_poly.pdbx_seq_one_letter_code
_entity_poly.pdbx_strand_id
1 'polypeptide(L)'
;MIRLKPILIFGSIGIVLAAGLIFGQRAARAHVNYMTAVDDHPITCWSCHLYTQQDNILAKMQHKTYVSPYNLAISEDGSRLYVVGQESNQLFVLDPEAGSIVTKIEVGNKPHTVALSKNGRTAYVSNQWADNIY
;
A
#
# COMPACT_ATOMS: atom_id res chain seq x y z
N MET A 1 -12.28 11.46 51.75
CA MET A 1 -11.65 11.54 50.41
C MET A 1 -10.58 10.45 50.32
N ILE A 2 -10.86 9.36 49.59
CA ILE A 2 -9.95 8.21 49.49
C ILE A 2 -8.87 8.54 48.44
N ARG A 3 -7.64 8.82 48.89
CA ARG A 3 -6.46 9.00 48.03
C ARG A 3 -6.02 7.62 47.54
N LEU A 4 -6.37 7.24 46.31
CA LEU A 4 -5.77 6.06 45.67
C LEU A 4 -4.25 6.30 45.58
N LYS A 5 -3.46 5.34 46.08
CA LYS A 5 -1.99 5.41 45.98
C LYS A 5 -1.60 5.44 44.50
N PRO A 6 -0.75 6.39 44.04
CA PRO A 6 -0.41 6.56 42.62
C PRO A 6 0.08 5.26 41.95
N ILE A 7 0.72 4.37 42.69
CA ILE A 7 1.15 3.04 42.25
C ILE A 7 -0.01 2.18 41.72
N LEU A 8 -1.19 2.22 42.37
CA LEU A 8 -2.37 1.47 41.92
C LEU A 8 -2.93 2.05 40.61
N ILE A 9 -2.86 3.37 40.43
CA ILE A 9 -3.30 4.06 39.22
C ILE A 9 -2.35 3.75 38.05
N PHE A 10 -1.04 3.87 38.26
CA PHE A 10 -0.05 3.53 37.22
C PHE A 10 -0.06 2.04 36.87
N GLY A 11 -0.26 1.16 37.85
CA GLY A 11 -0.40 -0.28 37.62
C GLY A 11 -1.64 -0.64 36.79
N SER A 12 -2.79 -0.02 37.11
CA SER A 12 -4.03 -0.25 36.33
C SER A 12 -3.97 0.35 34.93
N ILE A 13 -3.35 1.52 34.73
CA ILE A 13 -3.07 2.07 33.39
C ILE A 13 -2.16 1.12 32.60
N GLY A 14 -1.10 0.60 33.21
CA GLY A 14 -0.19 -0.36 32.56
C GLY A 14 -0.90 -1.64 32.11
N ILE A 15 -1.81 -2.17 32.93
CA ILE A 15 -2.63 -3.35 32.58
C ILE A 15 -3.56 -3.05 31.41
N VAL A 16 -4.24 -1.90 31.41
CA VAL A 16 -5.15 -1.50 30.32
C VAL A 16 -4.38 -1.32 29.01
N LEU A 17 -3.21 -0.69 29.04
CA LEU A 17 -2.35 -0.54 27.86
C LEU A 17 -1.84 -1.88 27.33
N ALA A 18 -1.40 -2.77 28.22
CA ALA A 18 -0.95 -4.12 27.84
C ALA A 18 -2.11 -4.94 27.24
N ALA A 19 -3.30 -4.88 27.83
CA ALA A 19 -4.49 -5.51 27.30
C ALA A 19 -4.86 -4.96 25.92
N GLY A 20 -4.86 -3.63 25.76
CA GLY A 20 -5.12 -2.97 24.47
C GLY A 20 -4.13 -3.41 23.38
N LEU A 21 -2.85 -3.53 23.70
CA LEU A 21 -1.83 -4.04 22.78
C LEU A 21 -2.07 -5.50 22.39
N ILE A 22 -2.33 -6.39 23.36
CA ILE A 22 -2.49 -7.83 23.12
C ILE A 22 -3.79 -8.11 22.35
N PHE A 23 -4.91 -7.59 22.83
CA PHE A 23 -6.22 -7.84 22.21
C PHE A 23 -6.37 -7.08 20.89
N GLY A 24 -5.83 -5.86 20.81
CA GLY A 24 -5.81 -5.09 19.56
C GLY A 24 -5.00 -5.79 18.46
N GLN A 25 -3.83 -6.33 18.79
CA GLN A 25 -3.03 -7.12 17.82
C GLN A 25 -3.76 -8.38 17.36
N ARG A 26 -4.44 -9.08 18.27
CA ARG A 26 -5.23 -10.27 17.92
C ARG A 26 -6.40 -9.93 17.00
N ALA A 27 -7.14 -8.86 17.29
CA ALA A 27 -8.25 -8.40 16.46
C ALA A 27 -7.78 -7.97 15.06
N ALA A 28 -6.67 -7.23 14.98
CA ALA A 28 -6.08 -6.83 13.71
C ALA A 28 -5.61 -8.04 12.87
N ARG A 29 -4.97 -9.04 13.49
CA ARG A 29 -4.62 -10.29 12.79
C ARG A 29 -5.84 -11.05 12.29
N ALA A 30 -6.89 -11.17 13.11
CA ALA A 30 -8.13 -11.81 12.69
C ALA A 30 -8.79 -11.10 11.50
N HIS A 31 -8.76 -9.77 11.49
CA HIS A 31 -9.23 -8.98 10.34
C HIS A 31 -8.39 -9.25 9.08
N VAL A 32 -7.06 -9.26 9.18
CA VAL A 32 -6.19 -9.52 8.03
C VAL A 32 -6.40 -10.95 7.51
N ASN A 33 -6.41 -11.96 8.39
CA ASN A 33 -6.69 -13.35 7.99
C ASN A 33 -8.04 -13.48 7.28
N TYR A 34 -9.05 -12.75 7.73
CA TYR A 34 -10.34 -12.69 7.04
C TYR A 34 -10.23 -12.06 5.65
N MET A 35 -9.51 -10.94 5.51
CA MET A 35 -9.38 -10.23 4.23
C MET A 35 -8.55 -11.00 3.20
N THR A 36 -7.53 -11.74 3.63
CA THR A 36 -6.59 -12.45 2.73
C THR A 36 -6.85 -13.95 2.64
N ALA A 37 -7.79 -14.47 3.44
CA ALA A 37 -8.15 -15.88 3.51
C ALA A 37 -6.96 -16.84 3.80
N VAL A 38 -5.94 -16.37 4.52
CA VAL A 38 -4.80 -17.18 4.97
C VAL A 38 -4.46 -16.87 6.43
N ASP A 39 -3.85 -17.83 7.14
CA ASP A 39 -3.58 -17.73 8.58
C ASP A 39 -2.12 -17.48 8.95
N ASP A 40 -1.20 -17.52 7.97
CA ASP A 40 0.25 -17.62 8.18
C ASP A 40 1.02 -16.34 7.86
N HIS A 41 0.42 -15.16 8.03
CA HIS A 41 1.11 -13.90 7.76
C HIS A 41 2.36 -13.74 8.66
N PRO A 42 3.59 -13.67 8.11
CA PRO A 42 4.79 -13.28 8.87
C PRO A 42 4.80 -11.79 9.23
N ILE A 43 3.73 -11.06 8.86
CA ILE A 43 3.66 -9.62 8.85
C ILE A 43 3.07 -9.13 10.19
N THR A 44 3.81 -8.29 10.92
CA THR A 44 3.24 -7.59 12.09
C THR A 44 2.28 -6.50 11.63
N CYS A 45 1.33 -6.07 12.48
CA CYS A 45 0.39 -4.99 12.13
C CYS A 45 1.13 -3.73 11.64
N TRP A 46 2.34 -3.49 12.15
CA TRP A 46 3.21 -2.40 11.73
C TRP A 46 3.74 -2.55 10.30
N SER A 47 4.13 -3.75 9.91
CA SER A 47 4.73 -4.02 8.60
C SER A 47 3.71 -3.91 7.45
N CYS A 48 2.43 -4.19 7.68
CA CYS A 48 1.37 -3.97 6.67
C CYS A 48 0.92 -2.50 6.59
N HIS A 49 0.72 -1.84 7.74
CA HIS A 49 0.16 -0.49 7.75
C HIS A 49 1.15 0.59 7.32
N LEU A 50 2.45 0.46 7.61
CA LEU A 50 3.38 1.53 7.26
C LEU A 50 3.55 1.72 5.74
N TYR A 51 3.54 0.62 4.98
CA TYR A 51 3.74 0.65 3.53
C TYR A 51 2.45 0.93 2.73
N THR A 52 1.28 0.73 3.34
CA THR A 52 -0.04 0.93 2.68
C THR A 52 -0.74 2.23 3.09
N GLN A 53 -0.36 2.84 4.20
CA GLN A 53 -0.88 4.14 4.61
C GLN A 53 -0.20 5.26 3.83
N GLN A 54 -0.98 6.22 3.31
CA GLN A 54 -0.47 7.36 2.52
C GLN A 54 -0.64 8.71 3.25
N ASP A 55 -1.46 8.71 4.29
CA ASP A 55 -1.98 9.86 4.99
C ASP A 55 -1.11 10.26 6.20
N ASN A 56 -0.43 9.28 6.81
CA ASN A 56 0.44 9.53 7.95
C ASN A 56 1.80 10.17 7.57
N ILE A 57 2.43 10.83 8.53
CA ILE A 57 3.66 11.59 8.32
C ILE A 57 4.87 10.70 7.98
N LEU A 58 4.92 9.47 8.49
CA LEU A 58 6.02 8.53 8.24
C LEU A 58 6.01 8.04 6.79
N ALA A 59 4.82 7.74 6.25
CA ALA A 59 4.63 7.37 4.86
C ALA A 59 4.97 8.52 3.90
N LYS A 60 4.56 9.75 4.24
CA LYS A 60 4.91 10.95 3.47
C LYS A 60 6.40 11.28 3.49
N MET A 61 7.13 10.91 4.54
CA MET A 61 8.59 11.08 4.62
C MET A 61 9.36 9.99 3.86
N GLN A 62 8.77 8.81 3.66
CA GLN A 62 9.35 7.73 2.85
C GLN A 62 9.14 7.91 1.35
N HIS A 63 8.47 8.98 0.91
CA HIS A 63 7.94 9.13 -0.45
C HIS A 63 9.03 8.99 -1.53
N LYS A 64 9.10 7.79 -2.12
CA LYS A 64 9.73 7.55 -3.42
C LYS A 64 8.77 8.05 -4.49
N THR A 65 9.32 8.56 -5.59
CA THR A 65 8.60 9.04 -6.79
C THR A 65 7.52 8.05 -7.30
N TYR A 66 7.66 6.76 -6.95
CA TYR A 66 6.75 5.66 -7.26
C TYR A 66 6.05 5.19 -5.98
N VAL A 67 4.72 5.31 -5.93
CA VAL A 67 3.91 4.83 -4.81
C VAL A 67 3.42 3.42 -5.13
N SER A 68 4.06 2.42 -4.51
CA SER A 68 3.79 0.98 -4.71
C SER A 68 3.82 0.54 -6.18
N PRO A 69 5.00 0.58 -6.84
CA PRO A 69 5.14 0.02 -8.18
C PRO A 69 4.86 -1.49 -8.15
N TYR A 70 3.90 -1.95 -8.94
CA TYR A 70 3.40 -3.33 -8.85
C TYR A 70 3.74 -4.18 -10.08
N ASN A 71 3.43 -3.68 -11.28
CA ASN A 71 3.70 -4.36 -12.55
C ASN A 71 4.22 -3.35 -13.58
N LEU A 72 4.79 -3.85 -14.68
CA LEU A 72 5.35 -3.01 -15.74
C LEU A 72 5.23 -3.64 -17.14
N ALA A 73 5.25 -2.79 -18.15
CA ALA A 73 5.41 -3.16 -19.55
C ALA A 73 6.36 -2.18 -20.25
N ILE A 74 7.12 -2.65 -21.22
CA ILE A 74 8.03 -1.82 -22.02
C ILE A 74 7.51 -1.74 -23.45
N SER A 75 7.64 -0.57 -24.09
CA SER A 75 7.33 -0.43 -25.52
C SER A 75 8.25 -1.30 -26.39
N GLU A 76 7.79 -1.68 -27.57
CA GLU A 76 8.53 -2.57 -28.49
C GLU A 76 9.89 -1.98 -28.89
N ASP A 77 9.97 -0.65 -29.04
CA ASP A 77 11.19 0.09 -29.33
C ASP A 77 12.06 0.36 -28.09
N GLY A 78 11.61 -0.03 -26.89
CA GLY A 78 12.30 0.21 -25.63
C GLY A 78 12.27 1.66 -25.13
N SER A 79 11.64 2.60 -25.84
CA SER A 79 11.73 4.03 -25.53
C SER A 79 10.89 4.47 -24.34
N ARG A 80 9.91 3.65 -23.90
CA ARG A 80 8.99 3.95 -22.80
C ARG A 80 8.78 2.74 -21.91
N LEU A 81 8.90 2.96 -20.60
CA LEU A 81 8.54 1.99 -19.57
C LEU A 81 7.24 2.44 -18.88
N TYR A 82 6.25 1.56 -18.84
CA TYR A 82 4.96 1.79 -18.22
C TYR A 82 4.92 1.02 -16.90
N VAL A 83 4.70 1.71 -15.78
CA VAL A 83 4.71 1.13 -14.43
C VAL A 83 3.41 1.44 -13.73
N VAL A 84 2.74 0.40 -13.25
CA VAL A 84 1.52 0.54 -12.45
C VAL A 84 1.87 0.98 -11.04
N GLY A 85 1.37 2.15 -10.64
CA GLY A 85 1.34 2.62 -9.26
C GLY A 85 0.02 2.25 -8.61
N GLN A 86 -0.02 1.07 -7.98
CA GLN A 86 -1.26 0.51 -7.43
C GLN A 86 -1.88 1.41 -6.36
N GLU A 87 -1.04 1.99 -5.51
CA GLU A 87 -1.49 2.83 -4.41
C GLU A 87 -1.83 4.25 -4.86
N SER A 88 -1.16 4.76 -5.90
CA SER A 88 -1.45 6.08 -6.46
C SER A 88 -2.61 6.11 -7.45
N ASN A 89 -3.20 4.96 -7.81
CA ASN A 89 -4.21 4.85 -8.88
C ASN A 89 -3.72 5.44 -10.22
N GLN A 90 -2.43 5.27 -10.50
CA GLN A 90 -1.77 5.86 -11.66
C GLN A 90 -1.01 4.82 -12.48
N LEU A 91 -0.93 5.05 -13.79
CA LEU A 91 0.09 4.48 -14.65
C LEU A 91 1.19 5.53 -14.86
N PHE A 92 2.40 5.19 -14.45
CA PHE A 92 3.60 5.99 -14.71
C PHE A 92 4.18 5.61 -16.07
N VAL A 93 4.54 6.60 -16.89
CA VAL A 93 5.33 6.40 -18.10
C VAL A 93 6.69 7.03 -17.88
N LEU A 94 7.73 6.23 -18.04
CA LEU A 94 9.11 6.61 -17.77
C LEU A 94 9.92 6.57 -19.06
N ASP A 95 10.96 7.39 -19.06
CA ASP A 95 12.11 7.23 -19.95
C ASP A 95 13.11 6.29 -19.25
N PRO A 96 13.34 5.07 -19.78
CA PRO A 96 14.22 4.10 -19.14
C PRO A 96 15.70 4.47 -19.21
N GLU A 97 16.13 5.29 -20.16
CA GLU A 97 17.53 5.76 -20.25
C GLU A 97 17.79 6.88 -19.25
N ALA A 98 16.87 7.85 -19.18
CA ALA A 98 16.99 8.97 -18.25
C ALA A 98 16.59 8.61 -16.80
N GLY A 99 15.91 7.47 -16.60
CA GLY A 99 15.45 7.02 -15.28
C GLY A 99 14.40 7.94 -14.65
N SER A 100 13.64 8.67 -15.47
CA SER A 100 12.72 9.72 -15.00
C SER A 100 11.30 9.51 -15.51
N ILE A 101 10.32 10.00 -14.74
CA ILE A 101 8.91 9.97 -15.13
C ILE A 101 8.67 11.03 -16.20
N VAL A 102 8.19 10.58 -17.36
CA VAL A 102 7.77 11.44 -18.48
C VAL A 102 6.33 11.87 -18.27
N THR A 103 5.45 10.96 -17.85
CA THR A 103 4.05 11.29 -17.58
C THR A 103 3.42 10.38 -16.51
N LYS A 104 2.32 10.86 -15.93
CA LYS A 104 1.47 10.14 -14.98
C LYS A 104 0.04 10.16 -15.52
N ILE A 105 -0.60 9.00 -15.56
CA ILE A 105 -1.94 8.84 -16.12
C ILE A 105 -2.83 8.28 -15.01
N GLU A 106 -3.88 9.01 -14.65
CA GLU A 106 -4.91 8.51 -13.72
C GLU A 106 -5.66 7.34 -14.36
N VAL A 107 -5.89 6.28 -13.59
CA VAL A 107 -6.62 5.08 -14.03
C VAL A 107 -7.71 4.73 -13.00
N GLY A 108 -8.07 3.45 -12.86
CA GLY A 108 -9.04 3.00 -11.87
C GLY A 108 -8.43 2.72 -10.50
N ASN A 109 -9.27 2.26 -9.58
CA ASN A 109 -8.86 1.95 -8.21
C ASN A 109 -8.02 0.66 -8.12
N LYS A 110 -6.87 0.73 -7.46
CA LYS A 110 -5.86 -0.34 -7.35
C LYS A 110 -5.53 -0.97 -8.71
N PRO A 111 -4.92 -0.21 -9.64
CA PRO A 111 -4.43 -0.79 -10.87
C PRO A 111 -3.40 -1.86 -10.54
N HIS A 112 -3.43 -2.98 -11.28
CA HIS A 112 -2.63 -4.16 -10.97
C HIS A 112 -1.65 -4.51 -12.09
N THR A 113 -2.14 -4.64 -13.33
CA THR A 113 -1.33 -4.98 -14.50
C THR A 113 -1.49 -3.95 -15.61
N VAL A 114 -0.46 -3.81 -16.44
CA VAL A 114 -0.50 -3.07 -17.70
C VAL A 114 -0.08 -3.99 -18.85
N ALA A 115 -0.76 -3.90 -19.99
CA ALA A 115 -0.38 -4.56 -21.23
C ALA A 115 -0.42 -3.57 -22.40
N LEU A 116 0.54 -3.64 -23.31
CA LEU A 116 0.57 -2.77 -24.49
C LEU A 116 -0.03 -3.50 -25.69
N SER A 117 -0.77 -2.77 -26.52
CA SER A 117 -1.18 -3.26 -27.83
C SER A 117 0.04 -3.50 -28.71
N LYS A 118 -0.09 -4.41 -29.69
CA LYS A 118 1.01 -4.75 -30.61
C LYS A 118 1.58 -3.53 -31.36
N ASN A 119 0.75 -2.54 -31.66
CA ASN A 119 1.19 -1.31 -32.32
C ASN A 119 1.69 -0.23 -31.34
N GLY A 120 1.76 -0.51 -30.04
CA GLY A 120 2.21 0.40 -28.99
C GLY A 120 1.32 1.63 -28.74
N ARG A 121 0.18 1.74 -29.42
CA ARG A 121 -0.69 2.94 -29.34
C ARG A 121 -1.68 2.92 -28.18
N THR A 122 -1.89 1.75 -27.59
CA THR A 122 -2.87 1.56 -26.51
C THR A 122 -2.21 0.78 -25.38
N ALA A 123 -2.40 1.26 -24.15
CA ALA A 123 -2.07 0.53 -22.94
C ALA A 123 -3.38 0.12 -22.27
N TYR A 124 -3.50 -1.15 -21.92
CA TYR A 124 -4.63 -1.70 -21.16
C TYR A 124 -4.24 -1.85 -19.71
N VAL A 125 -5.04 -1.32 -18.79
CA VAL A 125 -4.76 -1.37 -17.34
C VAL A 125 -5.92 -2.03 -16.61
N SER A 126 -5.63 -3.12 -15.91
CA SER A 126 -6.62 -3.81 -15.08
C SER A 126 -6.71 -3.16 -13.70
N ASN A 127 -7.91 -2.76 -13.28
CA ASN A 127 -8.13 -2.07 -12.00
C ASN A 127 -8.87 -2.98 -11.04
N GLN A 128 -8.13 -3.55 -10.10
CA GLN A 128 -8.60 -4.67 -9.26
C GLN A 128 -9.80 -4.29 -8.41
N TRP A 129 -9.89 -3.05 -7.92
CA TRP A 129 -10.95 -2.62 -7.00
C TRP A 129 -12.02 -1.75 -7.68
N ALA A 130 -11.82 -1.40 -8.94
CA ALA A 130 -12.84 -0.73 -9.75
C ALA A 130 -13.59 -1.71 -10.68
N ASP A 131 -13.20 -2.99 -10.69
CA ASP A 131 -13.78 -4.06 -11.50
C ASP A 131 -13.87 -3.70 -13.00
N ASN A 132 -12.85 -3.03 -13.54
CA ASN A 132 -12.80 -2.61 -14.94
C ASN A 132 -11.39 -2.65 -15.55
N ILE A 133 -11.34 -2.45 -16.86
CA ILE A 133 -10.12 -2.27 -17.65
C ILE A 133 -10.21 -0.91 -18.35
N TYR A 134 -9.13 -0.13 -18.30
CA TYR A 134 -8.92 1.05 -19.14
C TYR A 134 -8.08 0.71 -20.35
#